data_AF-A0A6P0MU54-F1
#
_entry.id   AF-A0A6P0MU54-F1
#
_cell.length_a   1.000
_cell.length_b   1.000
_cell.length_c   1.000
_cell.angle_alpha   90.00
_cell.angle_beta   90.00
_cell.angle_gamma   90.00
#
_symmetry.space_group_name_H-M   'P 1'
#
loop_
_entity.id
_entity.type
_entity.pdbx_description
1 polymer ?
#
loop_
_entity_poly.entity_id
_entity_poly.type
_entity_poly.pdbx_seq_one_letter_code
_entity_poly.pdbx_strand_id
1 'polypeptide(L)' 'RVQKGKITGRVKDTMVAGNVYTALKQLVALGNDADWNGPCYTPSLILEGLFVTSSE' A
#
# COMPACT_ATOMS: atom_id res chain seq x y z
N ARG A 1 6.98 -6.02 6.12
CA ARG A 1 6.62 -7.14 5.20
C ARG A 1 5.55 -7.98 5.87
N VAL A 2 4.61 -8.54 5.09
CA VAL A 2 3.53 -9.39 5.60
C VAL A 2 3.64 -10.78 4.95
N GLN A 3 3.52 -11.84 5.75
CA GLN A 3 3.47 -13.21 5.26
C GLN A 3 2.43 -13.99 6.08
N LYS A 4 1.59 -14.80 5.41
CA LYS A 4 0.52 -15.60 6.06
C LYS A 4 -0.34 -14.77 7.03
N GLY A 5 -0.68 -13.54 6.64
CA GLY A 5 -1.50 -12.63 7.45
C GLY A 5 -0.82 -12.01 8.67
N LYS A 6 0.50 -12.15 8.84
CA LYS A 6 1.25 -11.58 9.96
C LYS A 6 2.35 -10.66 9.48
N ILE A 7 2.58 -9.56 10.22
CA ILE A 7 3.72 -8.66 10.00
C ILE A 7 4.99 -9.40 10.44
N THR A 8 5.95 -9.53 9.52
CA THR A 8 7.18 -10.30 9.75
C THR A 8 8.40 -9.44 10.07
N GLY A 9 8.32 -8.13 9.92
CA GLY A 9 9.44 -7.23 10.19
C GLY A 9 9.37 -5.88 9.46
N ARG A 10 10.30 -5.00 9.84
CA ARG A 10 10.49 -3.66 9.26
C ARG A 10 11.04 -3.76 7.84
N VAL A 11 10.60 -2.84 6.99
CA VAL A 11 11.09 -2.67 5.61
C VAL A 11 11.62 -1.25 5.51
N LYS A 12 12.80 -1.08 4.91
CA LYS A 12 13.53 0.17 4.73
C LYS A 12 14.22 0.15 3.38
N ASP A 13 14.67 1.31 2.93
CA ASP A 13 15.51 1.45 1.72
C ASP A 13 14.88 0.76 0.49
N THR A 14 13.55 0.91 0.42
CA THR A 14 12.68 0.29 -0.59
C THR A 14 11.97 1.40 -1.37
N MET A 15 11.95 1.26 -2.68
CA MET A 15 11.26 2.13 -3.62
C MET A 15 10.02 1.42 -4.18
N VAL A 16 8.97 2.18 -4.44
CA VAL A 16 7.74 1.71 -5.08
C VAL A 16 7.52 2.51 -6.35
N ALA A 17 7.27 1.82 -7.46
CA ALA A 17 7.03 2.43 -8.77
C ALA A 17 5.75 1.85 -9.41
N GLY A 18 5.02 2.68 -10.16
CA GLY A 18 3.82 2.27 -10.86
C GLY A 18 2.97 3.43 -11.35
N ASN A 19 1.89 3.12 -12.07
CA ASN A 19 0.94 4.11 -12.56
C ASN A 19 -0.23 4.25 -11.58
N VAL A 20 -0.45 5.46 -11.06
CA VAL A 20 -1.49 5.71 -10.05
C VAL A 20 -2.91 5.44 -10.55
N TYR A 21 -3.22 5.77 -11.81
CA TYR A 21 -4.56 5.52 -12.36
C TYR A 21 -4.85 4.04 -12.51
N THR A 22 -3.84 3.26 -12.90
CA THR A 22 -3.99 1.80 -13.01
C THR A 22 -4.14 1.17 -11.64
N ALA A 23 -3.29 1.55 -10.68
CA ALA A 23 -3.32 1.04 -9.32
C ALA A 23 -4.68 1.32 -8.64
N LEU A 24 -5.16 2.57 -8.69
CA LEU A 24 -6.44 2.94 -8.05
C LEU A 24 -7.67 2.35 -8.77
N LYS A 25 -7.57 2.04 -10.07
CA LYS A 25 -8.64 1.34 -10.81
C LYS A 25 -8.71 -0.15 -10.46
N GLN A 26 -7.60 -0.75 -10.03
CA GLN A 26 -7.48 -2.17 -9.65
C GLN A 26 -7.44 -2.34 -8.13
N LEU A 27 -8.35 -1.67 -7.43
CA LEU A 27 -8.46 -1.74 -5.97
C LEU A 27 -8.95 -3.11 -5.51
N VAL A 28 -8.17 -3.78 -4.65
CA VAL A 28 -8.52 -5.11 -4.13
C VAL A 28 -9.45 -4.99 -2.92
N ALA A 29 -9.12 -4.12 -1.98
CA ALA A 29 -9.91 -3.92 -0.78
C ALA A 29 -9.75 -2.52 -0.18
N LEU A 30 -10.83 -2.06 0.46
CA LEU A 30 -10.91 -0.85 1.27
C LEU A 30 -11.04 -1.24 2.75
N GLY A 31 -10.24 -0.62 3.59
CA GLY A 31 -10.39 -0.71 5.04
C GLY A 31 -11.59 0.09 5.55
N ASN A 32 -12.09 -0.29 6.72
CA ASN A 32 -13.11 0.47 7.47
C ASN A 32 -12.47 1.36 8.55
N ASP A 33 -11.23 1.77 8.32
CA ASP A 33 -10.33 2.45 9.26
C ASP A 33 -9.93 3.84 8.73
N ALA A 34 -10.87 4.54 8.10
CA ALA A 34 -10.61 5.86 7.57
C ALA A 34 -10.22 6.85 8.67
N ASP A 35 -9.15 7.59 8.39
CA ASP A 35 -8.61 8.62 9.27
C ASP A 35 -8.34 9.91 8.48
N TRP A 36 -8.28 11.03 9.19
CA TRP A 36 -8.03 12.35 8.63
C TRP A 36 -6.53 12.57 8.36
N ASN A 37 -6.18 12.63 7.09
CA ASN A 37 -4.84 12.97 6.62
C ASN A 37 -4.84 14.41 6.06
N GLY A 38 -4.89 15.39 6.97
CA GLY A 38 -5.09 16.79 6.62
C GLY A 38 -6.50 17.04 6.06
N PRO A 39 -6.67 17.51 4.81
CA PRO A 39 -8.00 17.74 4.24
C PRO A 39 -8.70 16.47 3.74
N CYS A 40 -8.01 15.32 3.70
CA CYS A 40 -8.54 14.09 3.11
C CYS A 40 -8.90 13.07 4.19
N TYR A 41 -10.12 12.53 4.13
CA TYR A 41 -10.55 11.40 4.95
C TYR A 41 -10.35 10.10 4.17
N THR A 42 -9.31 9.34 4.49
CA THR A 42 -8.84 8.22 3.64
C THR A 42 -8.63 6.94 4.46
N PRO A 43 -9.22 5.80 4.04
CA PRO A 43 -8.98 4.49 4.65
C PRO A 43 -7.67 3.85 4.19
N SER A 44 -7.30 2.76 4.86
CA SER A 44 -6.27 1.85 4.36
C SER A 44 -6.71 1.17 3.05
N LEU A 45 -5.76 0.93 2.14
CA LEU A 45 -6.01 0.35 0.82
C LEU A 45 -5.11 -0.87 0.57
N ILE A 46 -5.66 -1.91 -0.06
CA ILE A 46 -4.88 -2.98 -0.68
C ILE A 46 -4.94 -2.80 -2.18
N LEU A 47 -3.77 -2.59 -2.79
CA LEU A 47 -3.58 -2.35 -4.22
C LEU A 47 -2.66 -3.41 -4.80
N GLU A 48 -2.89 -3.75 -6.06
CA GLU A 48 -2.02 -4.61 -6.86
C GLU A 48 -1.38 -3.82 -8.02
N GLY A 49 -0.40 -4.43 -8.70
CA GLY A 49 0.21 -3.86 -9.90
C GLY A 49 1.28 -2.78 -9.66
N LEU A 50 1.74 -2.62 -8.41
CA LEU A 50 2.90 -1.79 -8.09
C LEU A 50 4.18 -2.64 -8.04
N PHE A 51 5.26 -2.07 -8.55
CA PHE A 51 6.59 -2.68 -8.51
C PHE A 51 7.33 -2.18 -7.27
N VAL A 52 7.94 -3.11 -6.54
CA VAL A 52 8.70 -2.83 -5.33
C VAL A 52 10.14 -3.29 -5.54
N THR A 53 11.10 -2.39 -5.34
CA THR A 53 12.52 -2.72 -5.36
C THR A 53 13.15 -2.31 -4.04
N SER A 54 14.06 -3.13 -3.50
CA SER A 54 14.79 -2.85 -2.27
C SER A 54 16.27 -2.95 -2.56
N SER A 55 17.05 -2.00 -2.04
CA SER A 55 18.46 -2.29 -1.82
C SER A 55 18.54 -3.28 -0.66
N GLU A 56 19.37 -4.31 -0.81
CA GLU A 56 19.88 -5.04 0.36
C GLU A 56 20.84 -4.16 1.17
#